data_AF-A0A4U9W5G8-F1
#
_entry.id   AF-A0A4U9W5G8-F1
#
_cell.length_a   1.000
_cell.length_b   1.000
_cell.length_c   1.000
_cell.angle_alpha   90.00
_cell.angle_beta   90.00
_cell.angle_gamma   90.00
#
_symmetry.space_group_name_H-M   'P 1'
#
loop_
_entity.id
_entity.type
_entity.pdbx_description
1 polymer ?
#
loop_
_entity_poly.entity_id
_entity_poly.type
_entity_poly.pdbx_seq_one_letter_code
_entity_poly.pdbx_strand_id
1 'polypeptide(L)'
;MTTPYLFRGNELLIFKFITSKSIHIPALCHIETKVVYHYRAPNSFRVHFYTQSGKIGHVTLNQKGAFDFLLLQLRRENPQLSIFMQDR
;
A
#
# COMPACT_ATOMS: atom_id res chain seq x y z
N MET A 1 7.66 8.03 -8.65
CA MET A 1 8.02 6.69 -9.16
C MET A 1 7.14 5.65 -8.50
N THR A 2 6.69 4.65 -9.26
CA THR A 2 5.88 3.54 -8.73
C THR A 2 6.75 2.54 -7.99
N THR A 3 6.26 2.01 -6.88
CA THR A 3 6.93 0.98 -6.09
C THR A 3 6.52 -0.40 -6.61
N PRO A 4 7.45 -1.24 -7.10
CA PRO A 4 7.12 -2.61 -7.49
C PRO A 4 6.74 -3.44 -6.26
N TYR A 5 5.68 -4.24 -6.40
CA TYR A 5 5.23 -5.16 -5.37
C TYR A 5 4.64 -6.42 -5.99
N LEU A 6 4.57 -7.50 -5.20
CA LEU A 6 3.97 -8.77 -5.57
C LEU A 6 3.17 -9.33 -4.40
N PHE A 7 1.97 -9.84 -4.67
CA PHE A 7 1.23 -10.67 -3.73
C PHE A 7 1.70 -12.11 -3.80
N ARG A 8 2.02 -12.71 -2.65
CA ARG A 8 2.42 -14.12 -2.51
C ARG A 8 1.62 -14.73 -1.37
N GLY A 9 0.45 -15.29 -1.68
CA GLY A 9 -0.51 -15.71 -0.66
C GLY A 9 -0.85 -14.55 0.28
N ASN A 10 -0.68 -14.76 1.58
CA ASN A 10 -1.00 -13.77 2.62
C ASN A 10 0.12 -12.73 2.83
N GLU A 11 1.11 -12.68 1.94
CA GLU A 11 2.22 -11.72 2.01
C GLU A 11 2.19 -10.72 0.85
N LEU A 12 2.58 -9.49 1.17
CA LEU A 12 2.89 -8.44 0.21
C LEU A 12 4.40 -8.22 0.20
N LEU A 13 5.05 -8.62 -0.89
CA LEU A 13 6.47 -8.37 -1.14
C LEU A 13 6.64 -7.00 -1.79
N ILE A 14 7.36 -6.09 -1.15
CA ILE A 14 7.68 -4.76 -1.67
C ILE A 14 9.15 -4.74 -2.06
N PHE A 15 9.44 -4.40 -3.31
CA PHE A 15 10.81 -4.31 -3.81
C PHE A 15 11.30 -2.86 -3.76
N LYS A 16 12.33 -2.64 -2.96
CA LYS A 16 13.15 -1.43 -3.00
C LYS A 16 14.39 -1.73 -3.85
N PHE A 17 15.02 -0.69 -4.38
CA PHE A 17 16.15 -0.80 -5.32
C PHE A 17 17.20 -1.87 -4.97
N ILE A 18 17.52 -2.07 -3.69
CA ILE A 18 18.57 -3.01 -3.24
C ILE A 18 18.01 -4.08 -2.28
N THR A 19 16.77 -3.93 -1.79
CA THR A 19 16.20 -4.81 -0.75
C THR A 19 14.73 -5.09 -0.99
N SER A 20 14.27 -6.28 -0.62
CA SER A 20 12.84 -6.58 -0.54
C SER A 20 12.36 -6.54 0.90
N LYS A 21 11.12 -6.11 1.12
CA LYS A 21 10.42 -6.21 2.40
C LYS A 21 9.17 -7.07 2.23
N SER A 22 9.05 -8.13 3.01
CA SER A 22 7.80 -8.87 3.15
C SER A 22 6.92 -8.21 4.20
N ILE A 23 5.63 -8.13 3.91
CA ILE A 23 4.59 -7.68 4.84
C ILE A 23 3.56 -8.81 4.94
N HIS A 24 3.38 -9.34 6.15
CA HIS A 24 2.29 -10.29 6.43
C HIS A 24 0.97 -9.53 6.51
N ILE A 25 0.08 -9.72 5.53
CA ILE A 25 -1.16 -8.95 5.38
C ILE A 25 -2.13 -9.13 6.56
N PRO A 26 -2.31 -10.35 7.12
CA PRO A 26 -3.16 -10.55 8.31
C PRO A 26 -2.65 -9.83 9.56
N ALA A 27 -1.36 -9.46 9.63
CA ALA A 27 -0.81 -8.72 10.77
C ALA A 27 -1.00 -7.21 10.64
N LEU A 28 -1.50 -6.71 9.51
CA LEU A 28 -1.83 -5.30 9.33
C LEU A 28 -3.05 -4.93 10.18
N CYS A 29 -2.92 -3.87 10.97
CA CYS A 29 -4.05 -3.33 11.73
C CYS A 29 -4.82 -2.30 10.91
N HIS A 30 -4.11 -1.42 10.20
CA HIS A 30 -4.70 -0.45 9.30
C HIS A 30 -3.73 -0.04 8.19
N ILE A 31 -4.29 0.60 7.17
CA ILE A 31 -3.53 1.34 6.17
C ILE A 31 -4.00 2.79 6.11
N GLU A 32 -3.09 3.67 5.76
CA GLU A 32 -3.41 5.06 5.43
C GLU A 32 -3.10 5.32 3.97
N THR A 33 -4.05 5.91 3.27
CA THR A 33 -3.90 6.27 1.85
C THR A 33 -3.89 7.77 1.68
N LYS A 34 -2.96 8.27 0.87
CA LYS A 34 -2.81 9.70 0.56
C LYS A 34 -2.66 9.92 -0.94
N VAL A 35 -3.43 10.85 -1.49
CA VAL A 35 -3.21 11.34 -2.86
C VAL A 35 -2.12 12.41 -2.85
N VAL A 36 -1.10 12.21 -3.66
CA VAL A 36 -0.02 13.16 -3.90
C VAL A 36 -0.24 13.76 -5.29
N TYR A 37 -0.67 15.02 -5.29
CA TYR A 37 -0.94 15.79 -6.48
C TYR A 37 0.35 16.31 -7.12
N HIS A 38 0.45 16.18 -8.43
CA HIS A 38 1.60 16.67 -9.20
C HIS A 38 1.14 17.68 -10.25
N TYR A 39 1.88 18.78 -10.40
CA TYR A 39 1.52 19.86 -11.33
C TYR A 39 1.75 19.49 -12.81
N ARG A 40 2.75 18.65 -13.10
CA ARG A 40 3.16 18.25 -14.48
C ARG A 40 3.21 16.75 -14.69
N ALA A 41 2.56 15.98 -13.83
CA ALA A 41 2.54 14.53 -13.91
C ALA A 41 1.22 13.97 -13.36
N PRO A 42 0.86 12.71 -13.68
CA PRO A 42 -0.26 12.05 -13.04
C PRO A 42 -0.11 12.04 -11.52
N ASN A 43 -1.23 12.18 -10.82
CA ASN A 43 -1.29 12.03 -9.37
C ASN A 43 -0.75 10.65 -8.97
N SER A 44 -0.14 10.59 -7.79
CA SER A 44 0.30 9.32 -7.21
C SER A 44 -0.44 9.03 -5.92
N PHE A 45 -0.68 7.76 -5.65
CA PHE A 45 -1.35 7.24 -4.47
C PHE A 45 -0.30 6.61 -3.58
N ARG A 46 -0.13 7.15 -2.37
CA ARG A 46 0.78 6.60 -1.37
C ARG A 46 -0.03 5.81 -0.35
N VAL A 47 0.34 4.55 -0.15
CA VAL A 47 -0.31 3.64 0.80
C VAL A 47 0.70 3.28 1.88
N HIS A 48 0.41 3.66 3.12
CA HIS A 48 1.20 3.37 4.30
C HIS A 48 0.63 2.17 5.04
N PHE A 49 1.51 1.27 5.48
CA PHE A 49 1.14 0.03 6.16
C PHE A 49 1.49 0.10 7.63
N TYR A 50 0.55 -0.26 8.50
CA TYR A 50 0.71 -0.22 9.94
C TYR A 50 0.41 -1.57 10.59
N THR A 51 1.17 -1.85 11.64
CA THR A 51 0.95 -2.94 12.60
C THR A 51 0.72 -2.32 13.97
N GLN A 52 0.48 -3.15 15.00
CA GLN A 52 0.42 -2.66 16.39
C GLN A 52 1.71 -1.95 16.83
N SER A 53 2.85 -2.32 16.26
CA SER A 53 4.15 -1.67 16.51
C SER A 53 4.36 -0.37 15.72
N GLY A 54 3.37 0.06 14.93
CA GLY A 54 3.42 1.27 14.12
C GLY A 54 3.70 1.01 12.64
N LYS A 55 4.21 2.05 11.97
CA LYS A 55 4.41 2.09 10.52
C LYS A 55 5.53 1.16 10.08
N ILE A 56 5.20 0.21 9.21
CA ILE A 56 6.18 -0.77 8.72
C ILE A 56 6.61 -0.52 7.27
N GLY A 57 5.85 0.22 6.47
CA GLY A 57 6.23 0.41 5.07
C GLY A 57 5.28 1.30 4.29
N HIS A 58 5.59 1.47 3.01
CA HIS A 58 4.68 2.09 2.07
C HIS A 58 4.96 1.68 0.64
N VAL A 59 3.93 1.81 -0.20
CA VAL A 59 4.05 1.77 -1.66
C VAL A 59 3.55 3.08 -2.25
N THR A 60 4.10 3.46 -3.39
CA THR A 60 3.61 4.58 -4.22
C THR A 60 3.13 4.02 -5.55
N LEU A 61 1.93 4.40 -5.97
CA LEU A 61 1.30 3.95 -7.20
C LEU A 61 0.96 5.16 -8.06
N ASN A 62 1.11 5.06 -9.38
CA ASN A 62 0.86 6.18 -10.29
C ASN A 62 -0.40 5.99 -11.15
N GLN A 63 -1.14 4.92 -10.90
CA GLN A 63 -2.35 4.57 -11.63
C GLN A 63 -3.47 4.23 -10.65
N LYS A 64 -4.66 4.80 -10.87
CA LYS A 64 -5.83 4.55 -10.01
C LYS A 64 -6.22 3.07 -10.01
N GLY A 65 -6.20 2.41 -11.17
CA GLY A 65 -6.52 0.97 -11.25
C GLY A 65 -5.58 0.09 -10.42
N ALA A 66 -4.27 0.40 -10.40
CA ALA A 66 -3.31 -0.32 -9.56
C ALA A 66 -3.55 -0.06 -8.07
N PHE A 67 -4.02 1.14 -7.71
CA PHE A 67 -4.41 1.48 -6.35
C PHE A 67 -5.68 0.74 -5.92
N ASP A 68 -6.73 0.78 -6.73
CA ASP A 68 -7.99 0.08 -6.47
C ASP A 68 -7.76 -1.44 -6.33
N PHE A 69 -6.93 -2.02 -7.21
CA PHE A 69 -6.53 -3.43 -7.14
C PHE A 69 -5.79 -3.77 -5.84
N LEU A 70 -4.82 -2.94 -5.43
CA LEU A 70 -4.10 -3.14 -4.17
C LEU A 70 -5.06 -3.16 -2.97
N LEU A 71 -5.99 -2.19 -2.91
CA LEU A 71 -6.96 -2.11 -1.81
C LEU A 71 -7.90 -3.32 -1.79
N LEU A 72 -8.38 -3.75 -2.96
CA LEU A 72 -9.25 -4.91 -3.11
C LEU A 72 -8.55 -6.17 -2.59
N GLN A 73 -7.32 -6.41 -3.01
CA GLN A 73 -6.58 -7.60 -2.62
C GLN A 73 -6.21 -7.58 -1.13
N LEU A 74 -5.81 -6.43 -0.58
CA LEU A 74 -5.55 -6.30 0.86
C LEU A 74 -6.79 -6.61 1.70
N ARG A 75 -7.98 -6.15 1.29
CA ARG A 75 -9.24 -6.48 1.97
C ARG A 75 -9.62 -7.95 1.83
N ARG A 76 -9.32 -8.57 0.69
CA ARG A 76 -9.56 -9.99 0.48
C ARG A 76 -8.74 -10.84 1.45
N GLU A 77 -7.46 -10.51 1.62
CA GLU A 77 -6.54 -11.24 2.50
C GLU A 77 -6.67 -10.86 3.98
N ASN A 78 -7.17 -9.65 4.28
CA ASN A 78 -7.48 -9.20 5.64
C ASN A 78 -8.82 -8.43 5.64
N PRO A 79 -9.95 -9.13 5.81
CA PRO A 79 -11.29 -8.52 5.78
C PRO A 79 -11.54 -7.50 6.89
N GLN A 80 -10.76 -7.56 7.99
CA GLN A 80 -10.87 -6.64 9.12
C GLN A 80 -9.96 -5.41 8.97
N LEU A 81 -9.23 -5.30 7.85
CA LEU A 81 -8.30 -4.20 7.62
C LEU A 81 -9.02 -2.85 7.55
N SER A 82 -8.66 -1.97 8.48
CA SER A 82 -9.14 -0.60 8.47
C SER A 82 -8.39 0.24 7.44
N ILE A 83 -9.13 1.02 6.63
CA ILE A 83 -8.56 1.88 5.59
C ILE A 83 -8.91 3.33 5.93
N PHE A 84 -7.88 4.15 6.18
CA PHE A 84 -8.02 5.57 6.41
C PHE A 84 -7.63 6.33 5.15
N MET A 85 -8.60 7.04 4.55
CA MET A 85 -8.32 7.98 3.47
C MET A 85 -7.98 9.34 4.08
N GLN A 86 -6.74 9.78 3.84
CA GLN A 86 -6.33 11.14 4.14
C GLN A 86 -6.64 11.98 2.91
N ASP A 87 -7.91 12.38 2.80
CA ASP A 87 -8.30 13.49 1.94
C ASP A 87 -7.74 14.75 2.59
N ARG A 88 -6.94 15.49 1.83
CA ARG A 88 -6.51 16.82 2.25
C ARG A 88 -7.70 17.77 2.28
#